data_AF-A0A1Z5K0C9-F1
#
_entry.id   AF-A0A1Z5K0C9-F1
#
_cell.length_a   1.000
_cell.length_b   1.000
_cell.length_c   1.000
_cell.angle_alpha   90.00
_cell.angle_beta   90.00
_cell.angle_gamma   90.00
#
_symmetry.space_group_name_H-M   'P 1'
#
loop_
_entity.id
_entity.type
_entity.pdbx_description
1 polymer ?
#
loop_
_entity_poly.entity_id
_entity_poly.type
_entity_poly.pdbx_seq_one_letter_code
_entity_poly.pdbx_strand_id
1 'polypeptide(L)'
;MPSAAQIMGEPIQLYDQTALLEMDLAKAQGYAILLQGSAEAPRPGGKLSKQSELLAFSALTDGNVIDACFGTLNSKEASEQAQRKVKDVKRILSDGVEQRSFPSVAVQAYAGAFRVVLKYQTAANKLNFLTRCFFYNGIKKTAIQELAESFAELQKAIAALASS
;
A
#
# COMPACT_ATOMS: atom_id res chain seq x y z
N MET A 1 -25.66 0.74 -5.57
CA MET A 1 -25.89 -0.64 -5.09
C MET A 1 -24.58 -1.14 -4.51
N PRO A 2 -24.52 -1.50 -3.21
CA PRO A 2 -23.33 -2.09 -2.63
C PRO A 2 -23.02 -3.41 -3.34
N SER A 3 -21.74 -3.63 -3.70
CA SER A 3 -21.27 -4.89 -4.25
C SER A 3 -21.44 -5.98 -3.18
N ALA A 4 -21.88 -7.17 -3.58
CA ALA A 4 -22.21 -8.30 -2.71
C ALA A 4 -21.08 -8.76 -1.76
N ALA A 5 -19.86 -8.25 -1.92
CA ALA A 5 -18.75 -8.46 -0.99
C ALA A 5 -18.91 -7.72 0.36
N GLN A 6 -19.87 -6.80 0.50
CA GLN A 6 -20.04 -6.00 1.72
C GLN A 6 -20.90 -6.65 2.82
N ILE A 7 -21.40 -7.88 2.64
CA ILE A 7 -22.38 -8.45 3.59
C ILE A 7 -21.80 -9.59 4.47
N MET A 8 -20.60 -10.11 4.21
CA MET A 8 -19.97 -11.10 5.11
C MET A 8 -18.43 -10.96 5.20
N GLY A 9 -17.97 -10.20 6.20
CA GLY A 9 -16.90 -10.62 7.10
C GLY A 9 -15.43 -10.68 6.65
N GLU A 10 -15.09 -10.45 5.37
CA GLU A 10 -13.68 -10.44 4.95
C GLU A 10 -13.10 -9.02 4.84
N PRO A 11 -11.90 -8.77 5.41
CA PRO A 11 -11.25 -7.47 5.29
C PRO A 11 -10.96 -7.16 3.82
N ILE A 12 -11.24 -5.91 3.41
CA ILE A 12 -10.98 -5.45 2.05
C ILE A 12 -9.50 -5.63 1.74
N GLN A 13 -9.21 -6.30 0.62
CA GLN A 13 -7.85 -6.43 0.13
C GLN A 13 -7.39 -5.07 -0.42
N LEU A 14 -6.48 -4.41 0.31
CA LEU A 14 -5.96 -3.08 -0.05
C LEU A 14 -4.70 -3.12 -0.92
N TYR A 15 -4.09 -4.30 -1.08
CA TYR A 15 -2.90 -4.53 -1.88
C TYR A 15 -2.76 -6.01 -2.26
N ASP A 16 -1.96 -6.31 -3.28
CA ASP A 16 -1.51 -7.67 -3.58
C ASP A 16 -0.12 -7.90 -2.98
N GLN A 17 -0.01 -8.85 -2.05
CA GLN A 17 1.25 -9.14 -1.34
C GLN A 17 2.38 -9.52 -2.30
N THR A 18 2.08 -10.32 -3.32
CA THR A 18 3.08 -10.83 -4.25
C THR A 18 3.56 -9.71 -5.14
N ALA A 19 2.63 -9.00 -5.78
CA ALA A 19 2.96 -7.89 -6.66
C ALA A 19 3.73 -6.78 -5.94
N LEU A 20 3.37 -6.50 -4.69
CA LEU A 20 4.02 -5.46 -3.91
C LEU A 20 5.45 -5.84 -3.51
N LEU A 21 5.70 -7.09 -3.07
CA LEU A 21 7.04 -7.55 -2.70
C LEU A 21 7.96 -7.78 -3.91
N GLU A 22 7.40 -8.14 -5.05
CA GLU A 22 8.14 -8.29 -6.32
C GLU A 22 8.42 -6.95 -7.01
N MET A 23 7.89 -5.84 -6.49
CA MET A 23 8.14 -4.51 -7.01
C MET A 23 9.63 -4.16 -6.97
N ASP A 24 10.11 -3.61 -8.08
CA ASP A 24 11.48 -3.11 -8.20
C ASP A 24 11.81 -2.04 -7.13
N LEU A 25 13.04 -2.10 -6.62
CA LEU A 25 13.52 -1.22 -5.55
C LEU A 25 13.39 0.26 -5.91
N ALA A 26 13.77 0.65 -7.15
CA ALA A 26 13.71 2.04 -7.57
C ALA A 26 12.26 2.54 -7.72
N LYS A 27 11.35 1.67 -8.17
CA LYS A 27 9.90 1.97 -8.21
C LYS A 27 9.34 2.17 -6.81
N ALA A 28 9.61 1.25 -5.87
CA ALA A 28 9.18 1.38 -4.49
C ALA A 28 9.73 2.66 -3.83
N GLN A 29 10.98 3.02 -4.15
CA GLN A 29 11.60 4.26 -3.68
C GLN A 29 10.89 5.50 -4.22
N GLY A 30 10.57 5.51 -5.51
CA GLY A 30 9.81 6.59 -6.13
C GLY A 30 8.44 6.80 -5.48
N TYR A 31 7.69 5.72 -5.21
CA TYR A 31 6.40 5.83 -4.55
C TYR A 31 6.50 6.25 -3.07
N ALA A 32 7.50 5.78 -2.34
CA ALA A 32 7.75 6.26 -0.97
C ALA A 32 8.01 7.78 -0.93
N ILE A 33 8.86 8.27 -1.86
CA ILE A 33 9.14 9.71 -2.00
C ILE A 33 7.89 10.47 -2.42
N LEU A 34 7.11 9.96 -3.38
CA LEU A 34 5.88 10.61 -3.84
C LEU A 34 4.89 10.83 -2.69
N LEU A 35 4.75 9.83 -1.80
CA LEU A 35 3.76 9.88 -0.73
C LEU A 35 4.22 10.66 0.50
N GLN A 36 5.53 10.71 0.79
CA GLN A 36 6.04 11.28 2.04
C GLN A 36 7.17 12.30 1.88
N GLY A 37 7.54 12.64 0.65
CA GLY A 37 8.65 13.54 0.34
C GLY A 37 10.03 12.93 0.58
N SER A 38 10.11 11.70 1.09
CA SER A 38 11.37 10.98 1.35
C SER A 38 11.14 9.46 1.31
N ALA A 39 12.18 8.72 0.92
CA ALA A 39 12.20 7.27 1.00
C ALA A 39 12.45 6.75 2.43
N GLU A 40 13.03 7.58 3.31
CA GLU A 40 13.30 7.24 4.71
C GLU A 40 12.05 7.41 5.59
N ALA A 41 12.06 6.80 6.78
CA ALA A 41 11.04 7.05 7.80
C ALA A 41 10.94 8.56 8.11
N PRO A 42 9.74 9.11 8.36
CA PRO A 42 9.63 10.51 8.72
C PRO A 42 10.36 10.69 10.04
N ARG A 43 11.21 11.72 10.15
CA ARG A 43 11.80 12.07 11.44
C ARG A 43 10.66 12.32 12.45
N PRO A 44 10.80 11.96 13.72
CA PRO A 44 9.79 12.28 14.73
C PRO A 44 9.50 13.80 14.69
N GLY A 45 8.27 14.17 14.34
CA GLY A 45 7.83 15.56 14.16
C GLY A 45 7.65 16.02 12.70
N GLY A 46 8.13 15.26 11.70
CA GLY A 46 7.95 15.54 10.28
C GLY A 46 6.56 15.16 9.79
N LYS A 47 5.60 16.08 9.92
CA LYS A 47 4.29 15.95 9.26
C LYS A 47 4.35 16.57 7.87
N LEU A 48 3.77 15.90 6.89
CA LEU A 48 3.48 16.53 5.60
C LEU A 48 2.61 17.77 5.85
N SER A 49 2.83 18.81 5.04
CA SER A 49 1.86 19.89 5.00
C SER A 49 0.49 19.32 4.56
N LYS A 50 -0.62 19.93 4.97
CA LYS A 50 -1.95 19.50 4.54
C LYS A 50 -2.08 19.44 3.02
N GLN A 51 -1.46 20.38 2.32
CA GLN A 51 -1.46 20.42 0.86
C GLN A 51 -0.67 19.25 0.26
N SER A 52 0.50 18.94 0.82
CA SER A 52 1.30 17.78 0.40
C SER A 52 0.59 16.47 0.68
N GLU A 53 -0.13 16.36 1.79
CA GLU A 53 -0.94 15.18 2.12
C GLU A 53 -2.08 14.98 1.12
N LEU A 54 -2.80 16.05 0.76
CA LEU A 54 -3.87 15.96 -0.25
C LEU A 54 -3.33 15.58 -1.63
N LEU A 55 -2.16 16.09 -2.01
CA LEU A 55 -1.49 15.69 -3.25
C LEU A 55 -1.07 14.21 -3.22
N ALA A 56 -0.49 13.75 -2.12
CA ALA A 56 -0.15 12.33 -1.94
C ALA A 56 -1.40 11.44 -1.96
N PHE A 57 -2.51 11.91 -1.38
CA PHE A 57 -3.77 11.20 -1.41
C PHE A 57 -4.37 11.14 -2.81
N SER A 58 -4.34 12.24 -3.58
CA SER A 58 -4.76 12.22 -4.99
C SER A 58 -3.88 11.27 -5.83
N ALA A 59 -2.59 11.14 -5.51
CA ALA A 59 -1.75 10.12 -6.16
C ALA A 59 -2.21 8.67 -5.86
N LEU A 60 -2.88 8.42 -4.74
CA LEU A 60 -3.52 7.13 -4.44
C LEU A 60 -4.81 6.94 -5.27
N THR A 61 -5.73 7.91 -5.22
CA THR A 61 -7.07 7.78 -5.79
C THR A 61 -7.09 7.94 -7.31
N ASP A 62 -6.37 8.95 -7.81
CA ASP A 62 -6.37 9.35 -9.22
C ASP A 62 -5.10 8.92 -9.95
N GLY A 63 -4.02 8.68 -9.21
CA GLY A 63 -2.74 8.24 -9.74
C GLY A 63 -2.60 6.73 -9.87
N ASN A 64 -1.34 6.28 -10.01
CA ASN A 64 -0.99 4.88 -10.30
C ASN A 64 -0.49 4.11 -9.08
N VAL A 65 -0.55 4.71 -7.89
CA VAL A 65 0.06 4.12 -6.68
C VAL A 65 -0.65 2.82 -6.31
N ILE A 66 -1.99 2.83 -6.28
CA ILE A 66 -2.77 1.62 -6.00
C ILE A 66 -2.57 0.60 -7.12
N ASP A 67 -2.55 1.04 -8.39
CA ASP A 67 -2.31 0.15 -9.53
C ASP A 67 -0.98 -0.59 -9.38
N ALA A 68 0.06 0.09 -8.90
CA ALA A 68 1.36 -0.51 -8.59
C ALA A 68 1.28 -1.54 -7.46
N CYS A 69 0.49 -1.28 -6.42
CA CYS A 69 0.29 -2.23 -5.30
C CYS A 69 -0.44 -3.51 -5.71
N PHE A 70 -1.09 -3.53 -6.88
CA PHE A 70 -1.74 -4.71 -7.45
C PHE A 70 -1.02 -5.26 -8.70
N GLY A 71 0.12 -4.69 -9.09
CA GLY A 71 0.85 -5.13 -10.29
C GLY A 71 0.12 -4.82 -11.59
N THR A 72 -0.76 -3.83 -11.61
CA THR A 72 -1.67 -3.53 -12.73
C THR A 72 -1.25 -2.36 -13.62
N LEU A 73 -0.02 -1.86 -13.43
CA LEU A 73 0.54 -0.76 -14.23
C LEU A 73 0.51 -1.05 -15.74
N ASN A 74 0.68 -2.33 -16.12
CA ASN A 74 0.51 -2.80 -17.49
C ASN A 74 -0.90 -3.39 -17.65
N SER A 75 -1.86 -2.56 -18.08
CA SER A 75 -3.27 -2.97 -18.22
C SER A 75 -3.50 -4.16 -19.15
N LYS A 76 -2.58 -4.41 -20.10
CA LYS A 76 -2.62 -5.56 -21.02
C LYS A 76 -2.25 -6.89 -20.37
N GLU A 77 -1.51 -6.86 -19.27
CA GLU A 77 -1.01 -8.04 -18.54
C GLU A 77 -1.79 -8.26 -17.24
N ALA A 78 -2.45 -7.22 -16.74
CA ALA A 78 -3.27 -7.26 -15.54
C ALA A 78 -4.54 -8.09 -15.76
N SER A 79 -4.81 -9.01 -14.83
CA SER A 79 -6.07 -9.74 -14.83
C SER A 79 -7.25 -8.80 -14.61
N GLU A 80 -8.41 -9.11 -15.21
CA GLU A 80 -9.63 -8.32 -14.99
C GLU A 80 -10.00 -8.23 -13.50
N GLN A 81 -9.72 -9.30 -12.74
CA GLN A 81 -9.97 -9.34 -11.30
C GLN A 81 -9.10 -8.32 -10.55
N ALA A 82 -7.81 -8.21 -10.90
CA ALA A 82 -6.92 -7.23 -10.28
C ALA A 82 -7.36 -5.80 -10.59
N GLN A 83 -7.75 -5.53 -11.84
CA GLN A 83 -8.27 -4.21 -12.23
C GLN A 83 -9.57 -3.84 -11.49
N ARG A 84 -10.48 -4.81 -11.28
CA ARG A 84 -11.69 -4.59 -10.48
C ARG A 84 -11.36 -4.25 -9.04
N LYS A 85 -10.43 -4.99 -8.41
CA LYS A 85 -9.96 -4.71 -7.04
C LYS A 85 -9.38 -3.31 -6.92
N VAL A 86 -8.53 -2.90 -7.85
CA VAL A 86 -7.96 -1.53 -7.88
C VAL A 86 -9.06 -0.48 -7.93
N LYS A 87 -10.06 -0.65 -8.82
CA LYS A 87 -11.20 0.28 -8.91
C LYS A 87 -12.01 0.33 -7.62
N ASP A 88 -12.28 -0.82 -6.99
CA ASP A 88 -13.00 -0.88 -5.72
C ASP A 88 -12.24 -0.16 -4.61
N VAL A 89 -10.92 -0.39 -4.49
CA VAL A 89 -10.08 0.28 -3.50
C VAL A 89 -10.03 1.79 -3.75
N LYS A 90 -9.80 2.24 -4.99
CA LYS A 90 -9.82 3.67 -5.34
C LYS A 90 -11.14 4.33 -4.99
N ARG A 91 -12.28 3.67 -5.28
CA ARG A 91 -13.61 4.16 -4.90
C ARG A 91 -13.73 4.30 -3.38
N ILE A 92 -13.42 3.25 -2.63
CA ILE A 92 -13.49 3.26 -1.15
C ILE A 92 -12.64 4.37 -0.56
N LEU A 93 -11.42 4.57 -1.08
CA LEU A 93 -10.58 5.66 -0.61
C LEU A 93 -11.20 7.02 -0.91
N SER A 94 -11.70 7.21 -2.13
CA SER A 94 -12.33 8.46 -2.56
C SER A 94 -13.56 8.81 -1.72
N ASP A 95 -14.40 7.81 -1.39
CA ASP A 95 -15.59 7.98 -0.55
C ASP A 95 -15.22 8.37 0.90
N GLY A 96 -14.05 7.92 1.39
CA GLY A 96 -13.56 8.23 2.73
C GLY A 96 -12.98 9.65 2.89
N VAL A 97 -12.80 10.42 1.82
CA VAL A 97 -12.10 11.72 1.85
C VAL A 97 -12.76 12.76 2.75
N GLU A 98 -14.07 12.68 2.95
CA GLU A 98 -14.83 13.61 3.79
C GLU A 98 -14.48 13.48 5.28
N GLN A 99 -13.93 12.34 5.69
CA GLN A 99 -13.43 12.13 7.04
C GLN A 99 -12.06 12.77 7.25
N ARG A 100 -11.98 13.74 8.19
CA ARG A 100 -10.79 14.59 8.42
C ARG A 100 -9.44 13.86 8.52
N SER A 101 -9.38 12.65 9.05
CA SER A 101 -8.12 11.91 9.26
C SER A 101 -7.88 10.82 8.21
N PHE A 102 -8.88 10.48 7.39
CA PHE A 102 -8.81 9.33 6.51
C PHE A 102 -7.74 9.46 5.41
N PRO A 103 -7.57 10.62 4.74
CA PRO A 103 -6.48 10.81 3.79
C PRO A 103 -5.09 10.57 4.39
N SER A 104 -4.83 11.10 5.59
CA SER A 104 -3.55 10.91 6.30
C SER A 104 -3.29 9.44 6.60
N VAL A 105 -4.30 8.71 7.10
CA VAL A 105 -4.19 7.29 7.42
C VAL A 105 -3.91 6.47 6.15
N ALA A 106 -4.60 6.78 5.04
CA ALA A 106 -4.36 6.11 3.77
C ALA A 106 -2.92 6.35 3.25
N VAL A 107 -2.50 7.62 3.17
CA VAL A 107 -1.15 7.98 2.73
C VAL A 107 -0.07 7.32 3.59
N GLN A 108 -0.25 7.31 4.91
CA GLN A 108 0.69 6.67 5.83
C GLN A 108 0.76 5.15 5.63
N ALA A 109 -0.38 4.49 5.43
CA ALA A 109 -0.43 3.04 5.21
C ALA A 109 0.33 2.62 3.95
N TYR A 110 0.02 3.26 2.81
CA TYR A 110 0.69 2.95 1.55
C TYR A 110 2.17 3.31 1.55
N ALA A 111 2.54 4.45 2.14
CA ALA A 111 3.94 4.82 2.25
C ALA A 111 4.73 3.89 3.19
N GLY A 112 4.10 3.45 4.30
CA GLY A 112 4.61 2.38 5.16
C GLY A 112 4.86 1.10 4.37
N ALA A 113 3.90 0.71 3.53
CA ALA A 113 4.02 -0.47 2.69
C ALA A 113 5.22 -0.41 1.73
N PHE A 114 5.43 0.70 1.03
CA PHE A 114 6.61 0.86 0.17
C PHE A 114 7.93 0.81 0.94
N ARG A 115 7.98 1.30 2.18
CA ARG A 115 9.17 1.13 3.02
C ARG A 115 9.44 -0.31 3.39
N VAL A 116 8.40 -1.09 3.67
CA VAL A 116 8.55 -2.52 3.91
C VAL A 116 9.13 -3.20 2.68
N VAL A 117 8.68 -2.84 1.47
CA VAL A 117 9.26 -3.31 0.21
C VAL A 117 10.73 -2.90 0.09
N LEU A 118 11.09 -1.65 0.39
CA LEU A 118 12.48 -1.18 0.36
C LEU A 118 13.39 -1.99 1.29
N LYS A 119 12.94 -2.22 2.54
CA LYS A 119 13.66 -3.05 3.51
C LYS A 119 13.80 -4.49 3.01
N TYR A 120 12.71 -5.07 2.51
CA TYR A 120 12.66 -6.43 1.98
C TYR A 120 13.65 -6.61 0.83
N GLN A 121 13.57 -5.74 -0.19
CA GLN A 121 14.45 -5.77 -1.36
C GLN A 121 15.92 -5.57 -0.97
N THR A 122 16.20 -4.63 -0.06
CA THR A 122 17.55 -4.40 0.45
C THR A 122 18.10 -5.62 1.19
N ALA A 123 17.29 -6.28 2.02
CA ALA A 123 17.69 -7.47 2.74
C ALA A 123 17.88 -8.67 1.80
N ALA A 124 16.97 -8.86 0.85
CA ALA A 124 17.02 -9.93 -0.14
C ALA A 124 18.27 -9.80 -1.04
N ASN A 125 18.60 -8.58 -1.48
CA ASN A 125 19.78 -8.30 -2.32
C ASN A 125 21.12 -8.49 -1.58
N LYS A 126 21.12 -8.51 -0.25
CA LYS A 126 22.31 -8.82 0.56
C LYS A 126 22.54 -10.32 0.76
N LEU A 127 21.62 -11.17 0.31
CA LEU A 127 21.76 -12.61 0.42
C LEU A 127 22.62 -13.15 -0.74
N ASN A 128 23.65 -13.92 -0.40
CA ASN A 128 24.40 -14.73 -1.34
C ASN A 128 23.65 -16.06 -1.60
N PHE A 129 24.11 -16.84 -2.58
CA PHE A 129 23.45 -18.10 -2.96
C PHE A 129 23.14 -19.02 -1.76
N LEU A 130 24.12 -19.24 -0.87
CA LEU A 130 23.96 -20.10 0.31
C LEU A 130 22.98 -19.51 1.34
N THR A 131 23.05 -18.21 1.63
CA THR A 131 22.19 -17.57 2.63
C THR A 131 20.77 -17.37 2.12
N ARG A 132 20.57 -17.33 0.80
CA ARG A 132 19.24 -17.23 0.17
C ARG A 132 18.37 -18.45 0.47
N CYS A 133 18.93 -19.65 0.52
CA CYS A 133 18.15 -20.87 0.79
C CYS A 133 17.61 -20.95 2.23
N PHE A 134 18.27 -20.32 3.21
CA PHE A 134 17.91 -20.41 4.62
C PHE A 134 17.19 -19.17 5.17
N PHE A 135 17.60 -17.97 4.75
CA PHE A 135 17.12 -16.72 5.34
C PHE A 135 16.01 -16.02 4.55
N TYR A 136 15.85 -16.36 3.26
CA TYR A 136 14.88 -15.68 2.39
C TYR A 136 13.43 -15.83 2.89
N ASN A 137 13.05 -17.02 3.34
CA ASN A 137 11.70 -17.26 3.87
C ASN A 137 11.45 -16.47 5.16
N GLY A 138 12.47 -16.32 6.01
CA GLY A 138 12.39 -15.47 7.22
C GLY A 138 12.16 -14.01 6.86
N ILE A 139 12.97 -13.48 5.94
CA ILE A 139 12.85 -12.09 5.45
C ILE A 139 11.49 -11.84 4.81
N LYS A 140 11.00 -12.77 3.98
CA LYS A 140 9.66 -12.68 3.37
C LYS A 140 8.55 -12.67 4.41
N LYS A 141 8.62 -13.56 5.41
CA LYS A 141 7.61 -13.64 6.48
C LYS A 141 7.54 -12.35 7.29
N THR A 142 8.70 -11.80 7.68
CA THR A 142 8.77 -10.51 8.38
C THR A 142 8.17 -9.38 7.55
N ALA A 143 8.49 -9.32 6.25
CA ALA A 143 7.93 -8.30 5.36
C ALA A 143 6.40 -8.41 5.24
N ILE A 144 5.84 -9.62 5.11
CA ILE A 144 4.38 -9.82 5.05
C ILE A 144 3.71 -9.34 6.35
N GLN A 145 4.33 -9.59 7.50
CA GLN A 145 3.82 -9.13 8.78
C GLN A 145 3.84 -7.60 8.87
N GLU A 146 4.98 -6.96 8.56
CA GLU A 146 5.09 -5.48 8.56
C GLU A 146 4.12 -4.82 7.57
N LEU A 147 3.84 -5.47 6.42
CA LEU A 147 2.82 -5.02 5.48
C LEU A 147 1.43 -5.05 6.12
N ALA A 148 1.04 -6.14 6.77
CA ALA A 148 -0.25 -6.23 7.44
C ALA A 148 -0.40 -5.16 8.53
N GLU A 149 0.65 -4.94 9.32
CA GLU A 149 0.69 -3.90 10.35
C GLU A 149 0.53 -2.49 9.77
N SER A 150 1.16 -2.21 8.62
CA SER A 150 1.06 -0.91 7.94
C SER A 150 -0.36 -0.54 7.50
N PHE A 151 -1.22 -1.54 7.23
CA PHE A 151 -2.59 -1.34 6.78
C PHE A 151 -3.65 -1.50 7.88
N ALA A 152 -3.26 -1.88 9.10
CA ALA A 152 -4.22 -2.19 10.17
C ALA A 152 -5.13 -1.00 10.52
N GLU A 153 -4.58 0.20 10.64
CA GLU A 153 -5.36 1.41 10.93
C GLU A 153 -6.27 1.82 9.78
N LEU A 154 -5.81 1.65 8.52
CA LEU A 154 -6.64 1.94 7.36
C LEU A 154 -7.82 0.97 7.26
N GLN A 155 -7.62 -0.32 7.54
CA GLN A 155 -8.72 -1.30 7.58
C GLN A 155 -9.75 -0.95 8.66
N LYS A 156 -9.31 -0.52 9.85
CA LYS A 156 -10.22 -0.06 10.91
C LYS A 156 -11.03 1.16 10.47
N ALA A 157 -10.38 2.14 9.83
CA ALA A 157 -11.05 3.35 9.33
C ALA A 157 -12.10 3.01 8.25
N ILE A 158 -11.79 2.08 7.34
CA ILE A 158 -12.71 1.60 6.32
C ILE A 158 -13.89 0.83 6.93
N ALA A 159 -13.64 -0.02 7.92
CA ALA A 159 -14.72 -0.73 8.62
C ALA A 159 -15.68 0.23 9.34
N ALA A 160 -15.14 1.32 9.92
CA ALA A 160 -15.96 2.36 10.55
C ALA A 160 -16.83 3.11 9.52
N LEU A 161 -16.30 3.40 8.33
CA LEU A 161 -17.06 3.98 7.21
C LEU A 161 -18.21 3.10 6.72
N ALA A 162 -18.02 1.79 6.67
CA ALA A 162 -19.07 0.86 6.25
C ALA A 162 -20.20 0.71 7.29
N SER A 163 -19.97 1.16 8.52
CA SER A 163 -20.92 1.06 9.63
C SER A 163 -21.70 2.36 9.89
N SER A 164 -21.37 3.44 9.19
CA SER A 164 -22.02 4.76 9.28
C SER A 164 -23.02 4.98 8.17
#